data_AF-A0A2J7R7I3-F1
#
_entry.id   AF-A0A2J7R7I3-F1
#
_cell.length_a   1.000
_cell.length_b   1.000
_cell.length_c   1.000
_cell.angle_alpha   90.00
_cell.angle_beta   90.00
_cell.angle_gamma   90.00
#
_symmetry.space_group_name_H-M   'P 1'
#
loop_
_entity.id
_entity.type
_entity.pdbx_description
1 polymer ?
#
loop_
_entity_poly.entity_id
_entity_poly.type
_entity_poly.pdbx_seq_one_letter_code
_entity_poly.pdbx_strand_id
1 'polypeptide(L)'
;SKATGVSESSVRRIIRETKNTESGASTSFSTPHKERPRKSPPSTLDDFDESVVRRTTNDFYIVEKRRPTLKKFTRLIVIHARGEQVFIPNAYDRFKSHQKNRRLPQ
;
A
#
# COMPACT_ATOMS: atom_id res chain seq x y z
N SER A 1 39.28 3.44 -33.64
CA SER A 1 38.63 2.33 -32.91
C SER A 1 39.49 1.05 -32.78
N LYS A 2 40.45 0.76 -33.67
CA LYS A 2 41.18 -0.53 -33.69
C LYS A 2 41.94 -0.90 -32.39
N ALA A 3 42.39 0.09 -31.62
CA ALA A 3 43.15 -0.12 -30.37
C ALA A 3 42.27 -0.41 -29.14
N THR A 4 41.03 0.08 -29.11
CA THR A 4 40.15 0.01 -27.92
C THR A 4 38.83 -0.72 -28.18
N GLY A 5 38.54 -1.11 -29.42
CA GLY A 5 37.31 -1.81 -29.78
C GLY A 5 36.01 -0.99 -29.65
N VAL A 6 36.10 0.29 -29.28
CA VAL A 6 34.94 1.18 -29.08
C VAL A 6 34.84 2.23 -30.19
N SER A 7 33.61 2.68 -30.47
CA SER A 7 33.36 3.74 -31.44
C SER A 7 33.85 5.10 -30.91
N GLU A 8 34.27 5.98 -31.82
CA GLU A 8 34.67 7.35 -31.45
C GLU A 8 33.51 8.15 -30.83
N SER A 9 32.27 7.88 -31.27
CA SER A 9 31.07 8.47 -30.69
C SER A 9 30.89 8.12 -29.20
N SER A 10 31.22 6.89 -28.81
CA SER A 10 31.15 6.45 -27.42
C SER A 10 32.21 7.14 -26.57
N VAL A 11 33.44 7.24 -27.08
CA VAL A 11 34.54 7.95 -26.39
C VAL A 11 34.17 9.42 -26.17
N ARG A 12 33.66 10.11 -27.20
CA ARG A 12 33.20 11.51 -27.09
C ARG A 12 32.04 11.68 -26.11
N ARG A 13 31.11 10.71 -26.06
CA ARG A 13 29.99 10.71 -25.11
C ARG A 13 30.48 10.64 -23.67
N ILE A 14 31.38 9.70 -23.38
CA ILE A 14 31.96 9.52 -22.03
C ILE A 14 32.67 10.81 -21.60
N ILE A 15 33.54 11.37 -22.45
CA ILE A 15 34.25 12.63 -22.14
C ILE A 15 33.30 13.78 -21.83
N ARG A 16 32.14 13.83 -22.50
CA ARG A 16 31.12 14.85 -22.24
C ARG A 16 30.40 14.61 -20.91
N GLU A 17 30.01 13.36 -20.63
CA GLU A 17 29.38 12.98 -19.38
C GLU A 17 30.30 13.24 -18.17
N THR A 18 31.60 12.90 -18.28
CA THR A 18 32.58 13.15 -17.19
C THR A 18 32.79 14.64 -16.92
N LYS A 19 32.91 15.47 -17.97
CA LYS A 19 33.00 16.93 -17.82
C LYS A 19 31.77 17.54 -17.16
N ASN A 20 30.58 17.02 -17.49
CA ASN A 20 29.33 17.48 -16.87
C ASN A 20 29.23 17.07 -15.41
N THR A 21 29.72 15.87 -15.03
CA THR A 21 29.78 15.47 -13.62
C THR A 21 30.80 16.30 -12.83
N GLU A 22 31.95 16.62 -13.41
CA GLU A 22 33.00 17.43 -12.78
C GLU A 22 32.57 18.89 -12.56
N SER A 23 31.76 19.44 -13.46
CA SER A 23 31.17 20.78 -13.32
C SER A 23 29.97 20.84 -12.36
N GLY A 24 29.67 19.75 -11.66
CA GLY A 24 28.61 19.69 -10.65
C GLY A 24 27.19 19.48 -11.22
N ALA A 25 27.06 19.17 -12.51
CA ALA A 25 25.76 18.82 -13.08
C ALA A 25 25.35 17.42 -12.62
N SER A 26 24.19 17.32 -11.95
CA SER A 26 23.66 16.03 -11.49
C SER A 26 23.22 15.16 -12.67
N THR A 27 23.79 13.97 -12.81
CA THR A 27 23.35 12.94 -13.76
C THR A 27 22.17 12.18 -13.18
N SER A 28 20.99 12.80 -13.15
CA SER A 28 19.78 12.12 -12.65
C SER A 28 19.28 11.10 -13.68
N PHE A 29 19.50 9.83 -13.39
CA PHE A 29 18.86 8.73 -14.12
C PHE A 29 17.39 8.65 -13.70
N SER A 30 16.51 9.30 -14.46
CA SER A 30 15.06 9.16 -14.27
C SER A 30 14.55 7.95 -15.02
N THR A 31 13.86 7.06 -14.29
CA THR A 31 13.16 5.93 -14.90
C THR A 31 11.84 6.44 -15.49
N PRO A 32 11.58 6.23 -16.79
CA PRO A 32 10.29 6.55 -17.37
C PRO A 32 9.17 5.92 -16.53
N HIS A 33 8.06 6.63 -16.32
CA HIS A 33 6.91 6.19 -15.51
C HIS A 33 7.05 6.17 -13.98
N LYS A 34 8.16 6.63 -13.39
CA LYS A 34 8.31 6.64 -11.91
C LYS A 34 7.34 7.60 -11.21
N GLU A 35 6.91 8.67 -11.87
CA GLU A 35 5.95 9.66 -11.34
C GLU A 35 4.48 9.30 -11.60
N ARG A 36 4.10 8.02 -11.68
CA ARG A 36 2.69 7.67 -11.85
C ARG A 36 1.93 8.00 -10.55
N PRO A 37 1.01 9.01 -10.53
CA PRO A 37 0.23 9.29 -9.33
C PRO A 37 -0.65 8.07 -9.04
N ARG A 38 -0.36 7.37 -7.94
CA ARG A 38 -1.21 6.29 -7.46
C ARG A 38 -2.40 6.91 -6.76
N LYS A 39 -3.60 6.77 -7.33
CA LYS A 39 -4.83 7.05 -6.61
C LYS A 39 -4.96 5.99 -5.51
N SER A 40 -4.85 6.37 -4.24
CA SER A 40 -5.39 5.54 -3.19
C SER A 40 -6.92 5.55 -3.34
N PRO A 41 -7.59 4.38 -3.33
CA PRO A 41 -9.04 4.38 -3.24
C PRO A 41 -9.44 5.08 -1.94
N PRO A 42 -10.45 5.95 -1.95
CA PRO A 42 -10.95 6.55 -0.71
C PRO A 42 -11.45 5.41 0.19
N SER A 43 -10.79 5.21 1.33
CA SER A 43 -11.27 4.29 2.35
C SER A 43 -12.42 4.97 3.07
N THR A 44 -13.65 4.52 2.81
CA THR A 44 -14.84 4.91 3.60
C THR A 44 -14.88 4.22 4.97
N LEU A 45 -13.72 3.77 5.49
CA LEU A 45 -13.62 3.16 6.81
C LEU A 45 -13.38 4.26 7.84
N ASP A 46 -14.11 4.20 8.95
CA ASP A 46 -13.87 5.06 10.12
C ASP A 46 -12.55 4.66 10.79
N ASP A 47 -11.93 5.59 11.53
CA ASP A 47 -10.64 5.39 12.21
C ASP A 47 -10.69 4.17 13.15
N PHE A 48 -11.85 3.98 13.78
CA PHE A 48 -12.09 2.83 14.65
C PHE A 48 -12.05 1.50 13.86
N ASP A 49 -12.81 1.40 12.78
CA ASP A 49 -12.87 0.18 11.95
C ASP A 49 -11.51 -0.11 11.31
N GLU A 50 -10.80 0.94 10.89
CA GLU A 50 -9.44 0.81 10.38
C GLU A 50 -8.49 0.24 11.45
N SER A 51 -8.59 0.69 12.70
CA SER A 51 -7.76 0.18 13.80
C SER A 51 -7.99 -1.32 14.07
N VAL A 52 -9.24 -1.78 14.00
CA VAL A 52 -9.61 -3.20 14.18
C VAL A 52 -9.06 -4.05 13.04
N VAL A 53 -9.19 -3.59 11.80
CA VAL A 53 -8.66 -4.27 10.61
C VAL A 53 -7.13 -4.36 10.67
N ARG A 54 -6.44 -3.27 11.03
CA ARG A 54 -4.97 -3.24 11.17
C ARG A 54 -4.49 -4.21 12.24
N ARG A 55 -5.07 -4.17 13.44
CA ARG A 55 -4.71 -5.06 14.55
C ARG A 55 -4.91 -6.53 14.18
N THR A 56 -6.10 -6.85 13.66
CA THR A 56 -6.43 -8.22 13.24
C THR A 56 -5.45 -8.73 12.18
N THR A 57 -5.12 -7.90 11.18
CA THR A 57 -4.17 -8.28 10.12
C THR A 57 -2.78 -8.54 10.69
N ASN A 58 -2.33 -7.68 11.59
CA ASN A 58 -1.03 -7.79 12.23
C ASN A 58 -0.93 -9.09 13.05
N ASP A 59 -1.98 -9.43 13.81
CA ASP A 59 -2.00 -10.63 14.63
C ASP A 59 -1.91 -11.91 13.79
N PHE A 60 -2.55 -11.95 12.61
CA PHE A 60 -2.40 -13.07 11.67
C PHE A 60 -0.94 -13.30 11.26
N TYR A 61 -0.20 -12.23 10.97
CA TYR A 61 1.17 -12.35 10.51
C TYR A 61 2.18 -12.55 11.65
N ILE A 62 1.99 -11.88 12.78
CA ILE A 62 2.94 -11.90 13.90
C ILE A 62 2.68 -13.10 14.80
N VAL A 63 1.44 -13.31 15.22
CA VAL A 63 1.07 -14.31 16.22
C VAL A 63 0.79 -15.65 15.54
N GLU A 64 -0.11 -15.67 14.56
CA GLU A 64 -0.53 -16.92 13.91
C GLU A 64 0.44 -17.41 12.83
N LYS A 65 1.39 -16.56 12.39
CA LYS A 65 2.32 -16.81 11.27
C LYS A 65 1.61 -17.31 10.01
N ARG A 66 0.41 -16.79 9.74
CA ARG A 66 -0.48 -17.23 8.66
C ARG A 66 -1.02 -16.06 7.88
N ARG A 67 -1.37 -16.30 6.62
CA ARG A 67 -1.97 -15.27 5.77
C ARG A 67 -3.47 -15.11 6.11
N PRO A 68 -3.95 -13.87 6.32
CA PRO A 68 -5.37 -13.62 6.50
C PRO A 68 -6.09 -13.97 5.18
N THR A 69 -7.15 -14.76 5.29
CA THR A 69 -8.07 -15.05 4.19
C THR A 69 -9.41 -14.39 4.49
N LEU A 70 -10.15 -13.95 3.46
CA LEU A 70 -11.40 -13.22 3.66
C LEU A 70 -12.41 -13.93 4.59
N LYS A 71 -12.49 -15.27 4.52
CA LYS A 71 -13.38 -16.07 5.40
C LYS A 71 -12.95 -16.06 6.87
N LYS A 72 -11.65 -16.07 7.16
CA LYS A 72 -11.12 -16.06 8.53
C LYS A 72 -11.13 -14.65 9.11
N PHE A 73 -10.79 -13.67 8.27
CA PHE A 73 -10.73 -12.27 8.61
C PHE A 73 -12.11 -11.71 8.99
N THR A 74 -13.13 -12.00 8.18
CA THR A 74 -14.52 -11.58 8.45
C THR A 74 -15.09 -12.23 9.71
N ARG A 75 -14.83 -13.52 9.95
CA ARG A 75 -15.23 -14.20 11.18
C ARG A 75 -14.58 -13.56 12.40
N LEU A 76 -13.28 -13.27 12.34
CA LEU A 76 -12.57 -12.70 13.47
C LEU A 76 -13.05 -11.27 13.80
N ILE A 77 -13.29 -10.44 12.78
CA ILE A 77 -13.88 -9.10 12.98
C ILE A 77 -15.28 -9.19 13.61
N VAL A 78 -16.12 -10.12 13.14
CA VAL A 78 -17.46 -10.35 13.71
C VAL A 78 -17.39 -10.87 15.14
N ILE A 79 -16.40 -11.70 15.48
CA ILE A 79 -16.16 -12.21 16.84
C ILE A 79 -15.65 -11.09 17.76
N HIS A 80 -14.72 -10.25 17.30
CA HIS A 80 -14.27 -9.09 18.08
C HIS A 80 -15.40 -8.08 18.32
N ALA A 81 -16.36 -7.98 17.38
CA ALA A 81 -17.58 -7.20 17.57
C ALA A 81 -18.65 -7.91 18.44
N ARG A 82 -18.48 -9.19 18.79
CA ARG A 82 -19.43 -10.01 19.58
C ARG A 82 -18.90 -10.52 20.92
N GLY A 83 -17.60 -10.43 21.21
CA GLY A 83 -16.97 -10.97 22.42
C GLY A 83 -16.71 -9.89 23.47
N GLU A 84 -17.15 -10.15 24.69
CA GLU A 84 -17.24 -9.21 25.83
C GLU A 84 -15.94 -8.57 26.34
N GLN A 85 -14.77 -8.77 25.71
CA GLN A 85 -13.51 -8.21 26.25
C GLN A 85 -13.16 -6.79 25.78
N VAL A 86 -13.92 -6.20 24.86
CA VAL A 86 -13.78 -4.77 24.55
C VAL A 86 -15.17 -4.17 24.40
N PHE A 87 -15.74 -3.72 25.52
CA PHE A 87 -17.02 -3.04 25.55
C PHE A 87 -16.91 -1.70 24.82
N ILE A 88 -17.44 -1.64 23.60
CA ILE A 88 -17.68 -0.37 22.89
C ILE A 88 -19.19 -0.19 22.84
N PRO A 89 -19.74 0.77 23.62
CA PRO A 89 -21.17 1.03 23.63
C PRO A 89 -21.67 1.29 22.20
N ASN A 90 -22.85 0.75 21.86
CA ASN A 90 -23.55 0.96 20.58
C ASN A 90 -22.92 0.35 19.29
N ALA A 91 -21.83 -0.41 19.37
CA ALA A 91 -21.22 -1.01 18.17
C ALA A 91 -22.16 -2.04 17.49
N TYR A 92 -22.85 -2.85 18.29
CA TYR A 92 -23.82 -3.85 17.79
C TYR A 92 -25.02 -3.20 17.09
N ASP A 93 -25.57 -2.13 17.67
CA ASP A 93 -26.74 -1.42 17.13
C ASP A 93 -26.41 -0.66 15.84
N ARG A 94 -25.19 -0.10 15.73
CA ARG A 94 -24.68 0.54 14.50
C ARG A 94 -24.48 -0.44 13.35
N PHE A 95 -24.00 -1.65 13.63
CA PHE A 95 -23.87 -2.69 12.61
C PHE A 95 -25.25 -3.14 12.09
N LYS A 96 -26.20 -3.36 13.00
CA LYS A 96 -27.59 -3.74 12.67
C LYS A 96 -28.33 -2.66 11.87
N SER A 97 -28.15 -1.38 12.21
CA SER A 97 -28.79 -0.27 11.49
C SER A 97 -28.30 -0.13 10.04
N HIS A 98 -26.99 -0.32 9.80
CA HIS A 98 -26.41 -0.29 8.46
C HIS A 98 -26.88 -1.42 7.56
N GLN A 99 -27.17 -2.61 8.10
CA GLN A 99 -27.75 -3.71 7.32
C GLN A 99 -29.21 -3.43 6.90
N LYS A 100 -29.95 -2.66 7.70
CA LYS A 100 -31.36 -2.32 7.44
C LYS A 100 -31.53 -1.34 6.27
N ASN A 101 -30.55 -0.45 6.06
CA ASN A 101 -30.53 0.52 4.96
C ASN A 101 -30.07 -0.03 3.61
N ARG A 102 -29.64 -1.30 3.53
CA ARG A 102 -29.22 -1.96 2.28
C ARG A 102 -30.31 -2.82 1.63
N ARG A 103 -31.58 -2.65 2.01
CA ARG A 103 -32.69 -3.24 1.25
C ARG A 103 -32.92 -2.37 0.01
N LEU A 104 -32.67 -2.97 -1.15
CA LEU A 104 -32.90 -2.42 -2.48
C LEU A 104 -34.32 -1.82 -2.59
N PRO A 105 -34.51 -0.71 -3.32
CA PRO A 105 -35.85 -0.23 -3.64
C PRO A 105 -36.57 -1.32 -4.44
N GLN A 106 -37.80 -1.64 -4.03
CA GLN A 106 -38.71 -2.54 -4.76
C GLN A 106 -39.18 -1.89 -6.04
#